data_AF-A0A9E4EW66-F1
#
_entry.id   AF-A0A9E4EW66-F1
#
_cell.length_a   1.000
_cell.length_b   1.000
_cell.length_c   1.000
_cell.angle_alpha   90.00
_cell.angle_beta   90.00
_cell.angle_gamma   90.00
#
_symmetry.space_group_name_H-M   'P 1'
#
loop_
_entity.id
_entity.type
_entity.pdbx_description
1 polymer ?
#
loop_
_entity_poly.entity_id
_entity_poly.type
_entity_poly.pdbx_seq_one_letter_code
_entity_poly.pdbx_strand_id
1 'polypeptide(L)'
;MILVSKARFFPTTPSGQRVAERDTIVYEERRTDWMEVKEETFYRYEKYVGMVVSSKSLDGRRTGTSQAHPPSYQYVGNPHYGSWGGGGFWQFYGQYALMSSLMGGWNVGRGDWEDYRRNRERGRPYYGPTKGGRPTFGSRGSQTQKTRPQFYQRQQSRRQAFSGQVKNRMGRTTSGWGRGASRFGK
;
A
#
# COMPACT_ATOMS: atom_id res chain seq x y z
N MET A 1 18.18 -16.58 18.17
CA MET A 1 17.71 -17.15 16.89
C MET A 1 17.18 -16.00 16.05
N ILE A 2 17.98 -15.48 15.11
CA ILE A 2 17.56 -14.39 14.22
C ILE A 2 16.68 -15.03 13.16
N LEU A 3 15.37 -14.78 13.22
CA LEU A 3 14.45 -15.21 12.18
C LEU A 3 14.79 -14.42 10.92
N VAL A 4 15.24 -15.11 9.87
CA VAL A 4 15.55 -14.48 8.60
C VAL A 4 14.44 -14.79 7.61
N SER A 5 13.92 -13.72 6.98
CA SER A 5 12.81 -13.81 6.05
C SER A 5 13.35 -13.86 4.62
N LYS A 6 12.86 -14.78 3.80
CA LYS A 6 13.13 -14.75 2.35
C LYS A 6 12.07 -13.91 1.65
N ALA A 7 12.50 -12.91 0.90
CA ALA A 7 11.64 -12.05 0.12
C ALA A 7 12.06 -12.05 -1.35
N ARG A 8 11.08 -12.03 -2.24
CA ARG A 8 11.25 -11.79 -3.65
C ARG A 8 10.58 -10.48 -3.99
N PHE A 9 11.31 -9.57 -4.62
CA PHE A 9 10.81 -8.26 -4.99
C PHE A 9 10.52 -8.22 -6.47
N PHE A 10 9.46 -7.47 -6.80
CA PHE A 10 9.06 -7.13 -8.16
C PHE A 10 9.06 -5.61 -8.28
N PRO A 11 10.25 -4.97 -8.27
CA PRO A 11 10.33 -3.53 -8.53
C PRO A 11 9.85 -3.24 -9.95
N THR A 12 8.92 -2.30 -10.05
CA THR A 12 8.55 -1.65 -11.30
C THR A 12 9.03 -0.21 -11.22
N THR A 13 9.96 0.16 -12.10
CA THR A 13 10.54 1.51 -12.11
C THR A 13 10.07 2.27 -13.33
N PRO A 14 9.27 3.34 -13.16
CA PRO A 14 9.05 4.33 -14.20
C PRO A 14 10.26 5.26 -14.33
N SER A 15 10.76 5.45 -15.54
CA SER A 15 11.77 6.45 -15.88
C SER A 15 11.30 7.30 -17.06
N GLY A 16 11.52 8.61 -16.99
CA GLY A 16 11.30 9.49 -18.13
C GLY A 16 12.46 9.33 -19.11
N GLN A 17 12.16 8.95 -20.35
CA GLN A 17 13.10 8.95 -21.45
C GLN A 17 12.58 9.84 -22.57
N ARG A 18 13.46 10.72 -23.08
CA ARG A 18 13.19 11.46 -24.32
C ARG A 18 13.47 10.52 -25.49
N VAL A 19 12.41 10.04 -26.13
CA VAL A 19 12.49 9.19 -27.33
C VAL A 19 11.87 9.97 -28.48
N ALA A 20 12.64 10.23 -29.53
CA ALA A 20 12.19 10.99 -30.72
C ALA A 20 11.51 12.33 -30.35
N GLU A 21 12.19 13.15 -29.54
CA GLU A 21 11.74 14.48 -29.07
C GLU A 21 10.44 14.52 -28.24
N ARG A 22 9.91 13.35 -27.85
CA ARG A 22 8.76 13.23 -26.95
C ARG A 22 9.19 12.72 -25.58
N ASP A 23 8.66 13.33 -24.52
CA ASP A 23 8.86 12.85 -23.15
C ASP A 23 7.95 11.64 -22.90
N THR A 24 8.56 10.45 -22.87
CA THR A 24 7.89 9.18 -22.67
C THR A 24 8.25 8.56 -21.32
N ILE A 25 7.28 7.95 -20.64
CA ILE A 25 7.55 7.17 -19.42
C ILE A 25 7.80 5.72 -19.83
N VAL A 26 9.02 5.23 -19.61
CA VAL A 26 9.40 3.84 -19.82
C VAL A 26 9.36 3.12 -18.49
N TYR A 27 8.67 1.98 -18.45
CA TYR A 27 8.55 1.13 -17.28
C TYR A 27 9.47 -0.08 -17.43
N GLU A 28 10.34 -0.28 -16.45
CA GLU A 28 11.16 -1.49 -16.36
C GLU A 28 10.67 -2.33 -15.19
N GLU A 29 10.29 -3.58 -15.48
CA GLU A 29 9.99 -4.58 -14.47
C GLU A 29 11.19 -5.51 -14.32
N ARG A 30 11.68 -5.64 -13.09
CA ARG A 30 12.72 -6.62 -12.76
C ARG A 30 12.19 -7.58 -11.71
N ARG A 31 12.50 -8.86 -11.88
CA ARG A 31 12.24 -9.88 -10.88
C ARG A 31 13.55 -10.28 -10.23
N THR A 32 13.66 -10.06 -8.92
CA THR A 32 14.85 -10.49 -8.19
C THR A 32 14.77 -11.99 -7.88
N ASP A 33 15.91 -12.58 -7.59
CA ASP A 33 15.96 -13.85 -6.88
C ASP A 33 15.44 -13.72 -5.44
N TRP A 34 15.33 -14.86 -4.77
CA TRP A 34 15.02 -14.89 -3.34
C TRP A 34 16.18 -14.29 -2.57
N MET A 35 15.94 -13.14 -1.95
CA MET A 35 16.92 -12.47 -1.12
C MET A 35 16.57 -12.67 0.34
N GLU A 36 17.59 -12.87 1.14
CA GLU A 36 17.48 -12.92 2.58
C GLU A 36 17.39 -11.49 3.13
N VAL A 37 16.32 -11.20 3.86
CA VAL A 37 16.06 -9.87 4.44
C VAL A 37 15.78 -9.99 5.92
N LYS A 38 16.22 -8.99 6.67
CA LYS A 38 15.87 -8.86 8.08
C LYS A 38 14.34 -8.78 8.22
N GLU A 39 13.80 -9.49 9.18
CA GLU A 39 12.35 -9.55 9.43
C GLU A 39 11.74 -8.15 9.65
N GLU A 40 12.45 -7.26 10.34
CA GLU A 40 12.06 -5.85 10.52
C GLU A 40 11.86 -5.10 9.20
N THR A 41 12.69 -5.40 8.20
CA THR A 41 12.63 -4.78 6.87
C THR A 41 11.45 -5.37 6.11
N PHE A 42 11.26 -6.69 6.19
CA PHE A 42 10.11 -7.35 5.58
C PHE A 42 8.79 -6.75 6.06
N TYR A 43 8.54 -6.69 7.38
CA TYR A 43 7.29 -6.14 7.92
C TYR A 43 7.11 -4.65 7.63
N ARG A 44 8.21 -3.88 7.55
CA ARG A 44 8.15 -2.46 7.17
C ARG A 44 7.57 -2.27 5.77
N TYR A 45 7.97 -3.11 4.81
CA TYR A 45 7.56 -2.99 3.40
C TYR A 45 6.29 -3.78 3.06
N GLU A 46 5.98 -4.84 3.82
CA GLU A 46 4.82 -5.70 3.58
C GLU A 46 3.51 -4.91 3.49
N LYS A 47 3.36 -3.84 4.29
CA LYS A 47 2.15 -2.99 4.26
C LYS A 47 1.93 -2.23 2.95
N TYR A 48 2.98 -2.01 2.17
CA TYR A 48 2.98 -1.20 0.96
C TYR A 48 2.94 -2.02 -0.33
N VAL A 49 2.54 -3.30 -0.27
CA VAL A 49 2.44 -4.14 -1.47
C VAL A 49 1.53 -3.50 -2.52
N GLY A 50 2.05 -3.41 -3.75
CA GLY A 50 1.38 -2.74 -4.87
C GLY A 50 1.42 -1.22 -4.83
N MET A 51 2.21 -0.63 -3.94
CA MET A 51 2.41 0.81 -3.84
C MET A 51 3.83 1.21 -4.23
N VAL A 52 3.99 2.48 -4.58
CA VAL A 52 5.28 3.13 -4.77
C VAL A 52 5.83 3.49 -3.39
N VAL A 53 6.93 2.86 -2.99
CA VAL A 53 7.59 3.08 -1.68
C VAL A 53 8.76 4.05 -1.74
N SER A 54 9.27 4.31 -2.95
CA SER A 54 10.23 5.36 -3.23
C SER A 54 10.07 5.83 -4.66
N SER A 55 10.07 7.14 -4.84
CA SER A 55 10.10 7.79 -6.15
C SER A 55 11.07 8.96 -6.13
N LYS A 56 11.64 9.27 -7.29
CA LYS A 56 12.41 10.49 -7.51
C LYS A 56 11.58 11.37 -8.45
N SER A 57 11.23 12.58 -8.01
CA SER A 57 10.59 13.55 -8.90
C SER A 57 11.60 14.11 -9.90
N LEU A 58 11.08 14.74 -10.97
CA LEU A 58 11.89 15.47 -11.96
C LEU A 58 12.76 16.54 -11.29
N ASP A 59 12.24 17.22 -10.27
CA ASP A 59 12.97 18.21 -9.46
C ASP A 59 14.03 17.60 -8.51
N GLY A 60 14.32 16.30 -8.62
CA GLY A 60 15.31 15.61 -7.81
C GLY A 60 14.85 15.23 -6.40
N ARG A 61 13.64 15.60 -5.98
CA ARG A 61 13.11 15.24 -4.65
C ARG A 61 12.88 13.73 -4.58
N ARG A 62 13.48 13.09 -3.57
CA ARG A 62 13.28 11.67 -3.28
C ARG A 62 12.21 11.49 -2.21
N THR A 63 11.26 10.61 -2.48
CA THR A 63 10.29 10.15 -1.49
C THR A 63 10.73 8.79 -0.96
N GLY A 64 10.42 8.52 0.31
CA GLY A 64 10.66 7.24 0.97
C GLY A 64 9.35 6.60 1.44
N THR A 65 9.47 5.54 2.25
CA THR A 65 8.32 4.75 2.73
C THR A 65 7.27 5.57 3.49
N SER A 66 7.68 6.68 4.12
CA SER A 66 6.78 7.61 4.82
C SER A 66 5.80 8.29 3.87
N GLN A 67 6.13 8.40 2.58
CA GLN A 67 5.29 9.03 1.55
C GLN A 67 4.82 8.02 0.51
N ALA A 68 4.75 6.73 0.88
CA ALA A 68 4.30 5.70 -0.03
C ALA A 68 2.89 6.00 -0.56
N HIS A 69 2.68 5.80 -1.85
CA HIS A 69 1.43 6.12 -2.52
C HIS A 69 1.10 5.10 -3.61
N PRO A 70 -0.15 5.03 -4.10
CA PRO A 70 -0.47 4.13 -5.17
C PRO A 70 0.29 4.53 -6.46
N PRO A 71 0.53 3.59 -7.38
CA PRO A 71 1.09 3.89 -8.68
C PRO A 71 0.31 5.01 -9.37
N SER A 72 0.97 5.77 -10.23
CA SER A 72 0.35 6.78 -11.10
C SER A 72 -0.24 8.03 -10.44
N TYR A 73 -0.56 8.01 -9.14
CA TYR A 73 -1.11 9.18 -8.41
C TYR A 73 -0.24 10.45 -8.51
N GLN A 74 1.08 10.29 -8.63
CA GLN A 74 2.00 11.42 -8.75
C GLN A 74 1.87 12.20 -10.06
N TYR A 75 1.21 11.64 -11.07
CA TYR A 75 0.98 12.27 -12.38
C TYR A 75 -0.46 12.76 -12.57
N VAL A 76 -1.37 12.38 -11.67
CA VAL A 76 -2.75 12.86 -11.68
C VAL A 76 -2.77 14.36 -11.40
N GLY A 77 -3.61 15.10 -12.13
CA GLY A 77 -3.73 16.55 -12.01
C GLY A 77 -2.71 17.34 -12.83
N ASN A 78 -1.74 16.68 -13.48
CA ASN A 78 -0.80 17.34 -14.38
C ASN A 78 -1.30 17.25 -15.84
N PRO A 79 -1.59 18.38 -16.51
CA PRO A 79 -2.21 18.41 -17.83
C PRO A 79 -1.38 17.80 -18.96
N HIS A 80 -0.07 17.57 -18.74
CA HIS A 80 0.78 16.87 -19.71
C HIS A 80 0.46 15.38 -19.81
N TYR A 81 -0.08 14.78 -18.75
CA TYR A 81 -0.32 13.34 -18.68
C TYR A 81 -1.79 12.96 -18.88
N GLY A 82 -2.69 13.93 -18.86
CA GLY A 82 -4.11 13.67 -18.94
C GLY A 82 -4.98 14.89 -18.64
N SER A 83 -6.27 14.66 -18.48
CA SER A 83 -7.25 15.67 -18.13
C SER A 83 -8.33 15.13 -17.20
N TRP A 84 -9.07 16.04 -16.56
CA TRP A 84 -10.26 15.67 -15.79
C TRP A 84 -11.43 15.47 -16.77
N GLY A 85 -11.97 14.25 -16.82
CA GLY A 85 -13.12 13.94 -17.64
C GLY A 85 -14.44 14.48 -17.09
N GLY A 86 -15.50 14.41 -17.91
CA GLY A 86 -16.84 14.89 -17.57
C GLY A 86 -17.48 14.26 -16.32
N GLY A 87 -17.02 13.07 -15.90
CA GLY A 87 -17.45 12.41 -14.66
C GLY A 87 -16.60 12.73 -13.43
N GLY A 88 -15.70 13.72 -13.49
CA GLY A 88 -14.86 14.12 -12.35
C GLY A 88 -13.70 13.16 -12.02
N PHE A 89 -13.40 12.23 -12.92
CA PHE A 89 -12.26 11.31 -12.82
C PHE A 89 -11.12 11.74 -13.73
N TRP A 90 -9.90 11.45 -13.30
CA TRP A 90 -8.72 11.68 -14.11
C TRP A 90 -8.64 10.67 -15.26
N GLN A 91 -8.36 11.16 -16.46
CA GLN A 91 -8.16 10.37 -17.66
C GLN A 91 -6.74 10.61 -18.16
N PHE A 92 -5.94 9.55 -18.17
CA PHE A 92 -4.63 9.59 -18.80
C PHE A 92 -4.79 9.64 -20.33
N TYR A 93 -3.95 10.42 -21.00
CA TYR A 93 -3.87 10.35 -22.47
C TYR A 93 -3.44 8.94 -22.91
N GLY A 94 -3.79 8.53 -24.13
CA GLY A 94 -3.62 7.14 -24.60
C GLY A 94 -2.21 6.59 -24.43
N GLN A 95 -1.18 7.41 -24.65
CA GLN A 95 0.23 7.06 -24.45
C GLN A 95 0.58 6.73 -22.98
N TYR A 96 -0.27 7.11 -22.04
CA TYR A 96 -0.16 6.86 -20.60
C TYR A 96 -1.25 5.91 -20.08
N ALA A 97 -1.97 5.18 -20.95
CA ALA A 97 -3.04 4.26 -20.55
C ALA A 97 -2.55 3.15 -19.60
N LEU A 98 -1.27 2.75 -19.71
CA LEU A 98 -0.61 1.80 -18.79
C LEU A 98 -0.67 2.28 -17.33
N MET A 99 -0.74 3.59 -17.09
CA MET A 99 -0.83 4.15 -15.74
C MET A 99 -2.12 3.72 -15.03
N SER A 100 -3.21 3.58 -15.77
CA SER A 100 -4.49 3.07 -15.26
C SER A 100 -4.42 1.58 -14.97
N SER A 101 -3.73 0.79 -15.81
CA SER A 101 -3.60 -0.65 -15.61
C SER A 101 -2.74 -0.99 -14.39
N LEU A 102 -1.68 -0.21 -14.12
CA LEU A 102 -0.86 -0.33 -12.90
C LEU A 102 -1.66 -0.11 -11.62
N MET A 103 -2.72 0.70 -11.67
CA MET A 103 -3.65 0.89 -10.56
C MET A 103 -4.74 -0.18 -10.50
N GLY A 104 -4.68 -1.23 -11.33
CA GLY A 104 -5.70 -2.26 -11.41
C GLY A 104 -7.02 -1.76 -12.00
N GLY A 105 -6.97 -0.78 -12.91
CA GLY A 105 -8.16 -0.16 -13.51
C GLY A 105 -8.91 0.76 -12.55
N TRP A 106 -8.26 1.26 -11.50
CA TRP A 106 -8.85 2.21 -10.58
C TRP A 106 -8.92 3.62 -11.19
N ASN A 107 -10.10 4.23 -11.14
CA ASN A 107 -10.30 5.62 -11.56
C ASN A 107 -10.10 6.56 -10.39
N VAL A 108 -9.20 7.54 -10.54
CA VAL A 108 -8.91 8.53 -9.50
C VAL A 108 -9.86 9.71 -9.63
N GLY A 109 -10.71 9.91 -8.62
CA GLY A 109 -11.57 11.09 -8.54
C GLY A 109 -10.83 12.32 -8.03
N ARG A 110 -11.41 13.52 -8.23
CA ARG A 110 -10.85 14.78 -7.70
C ARG A 110 -10.62 14.73 -6.18
N GLY A 111 -11.60 14.25 -5.42
CA GLY A 111 -11.47 14.13 -3.95
C GLY A 111 -10.34 13.19 -3.53
N ASP A 112 -10.18 12.06 -4.24
CA ASP A 112 -9.08 11.11 -3.97
C ASP A 112 -7.72 11.76 -4.21
N TRP A 113 -7.60 12.55 -5.28
CA TRP A 113 -6.38 13.27 -5.61
C TRP A 113 -6.06 14.38 -4.60
N GLU A 114 -7.07 15.12 -4.14
CA GLU A 114 -6.90 16.14 -3.11
C GLU A 114 -6.44 15.51 -1.78
N ASP A 115 -7.03 14.39 -1.39
CA ASP A 115 -6.59 13.61 -0.22
C ASP A 115 -5.15 13.14 -0.34
N TYR A 116 -4.79 12.61 -1.50
CA TYR A 116 -3.42 12.22 -1.80
C TYR A 116 -2.46 13.40 -1.66
N ARG A 117 -2.79 14.55 -2.26
CA ARG A 117 -1.97 15.76 -2.22
C ARG A 117 -1.75 16.22 -0.77
N ARG A 118 -2.82 16.30 0.03
CA ARG A 118 -2.76 16.66 1.45
C ARG A 118 -1.90 15.69 2.26
N ASN A 119 -2.03 14.38 2.03
CA ASN A 119 -1.22 13.39 2.72
C ASN A 119 0.27 13.49 2.34
N ARG A 120 0.55 13.73 1.05
CA ARG A 120 1.91 13.90 0.55
C ARG A 120 2.60 15.12 1.16
N GLU A 121 1.89 16.24 1.24
CA GLU A 121 2.35 17.49 1.89
C GLU A 121 2.64 17.27 3.39
N ARG A 122 1.83 16.44 4.05
CA ARG A 122 2.02 16.05 5.47
C ARG A 122 3.08 14.96 5.67
N GLY A 123 3.74 14.49 4.61
CA GLY A 123 4.73 13.42 4.71
C GLY A 123 4.16 12.07 5.13
N ARG A 124 2.87 11.81 4.81
CA ARG A 124 2.14 10.60 5.21
C ARG A 124 1.89 9.67 4.02
N PRO A 125 1.84 8.34 4.25
CA PRO A 125 1.52 7.41 3.18
C PRO A 125 0.03 7.51 2.86
N TYR A 126 -0.31 7.36 1.58
CA TYR A 126 -1.68 7.40 1.10
C TYR A 126 -2.05 6.06 0.48
N TYR A 127 -3.13 5.43 0.96
CA TYR A 127 -3.56 4.10 0.54
C TYR A 127 -4.78 4.12 -0.39
N GLY A 128 -5.14 5.29 -0.94
CA GLY A 128 -6.40 5.47 -1.65
C GLY A 128 -7.58 5.70 -0.72
N PRO A 129 -8.76 5.95 -1.29
CA PRO A 129 -9.99 6.11 -0.51
C PRO A 129 -10.36 4.81 0.20
N THR A 130 -11.11 4.96 1.29
CA THR A 130 -11.56 3.83 2.11
C THR A 130 -12.99 3.45 1.73
N LYS A 131 -13.23 2.20 1.36
CA LYS A 131 -14.58 1.64 1.11
C LYS A 131 -14.86 0.51 2.09
N GLY A 132 -15.94 0.60 2.85
CA GLY A 132 -16.31 -0.41 3.85
C GLY A 132 -15.24 -0.62 4.93
N GLY A 133 -14.56 0.45 5.37
CA GLY A 133 -13.49 0.38 6.38
C GLY A 133 -12.15 -0.15 5.87
N ARG A 134 -11.99 -0.32 4.55
CA ARG A 134 -10.79 -0.87 3.93
C ARG A 134 -10.17 0.09 2.93
N PRO A 135 -8.83 0.27 2.92
CA PRO A 135 -8.17 1.08 1.91
C PRO A 135 -8.33 0.46 0.52
N THR A 136 -8.09 1.24 -0.51
CA THR A 136 -8.11 0.75 -1.90
C THR A 136 -6.81 0.02 -2.25
N PHE A 137 -5.66 0.54 -1.79
CA PHE A 137 -4.32 0.02 -2.08
C PHE A 137 -3.57 -0.45 -0.83
N GLY A 138 -2.36 -1.00 -1.01
CA GLY A 138 -1.55 -1.61 0.05
C GLY A 138 -1.97 -3.05 0.35
N SER A 139 -1.30 -3.72 1.30
CA SER A 139 -1.52 -5.17 1.54
C SER A 139 -2.92 -5.55 2.00
N ARG A 140 -3.69 -4.58 2.51
CA ARG A 140 -5.09 -4.76 2.94
C ARG A 140 -6.10 -4.25 1.92
N GLY A 141 -5.59 -3.65 0.83
CA GLY A 141 -6.37 -2.95 -0.16
C GLY A 141 -7.25 -3.87 -1.00
N SER A 142 -8.42 -3.36 -1.39
CA SER A 142 -9.31 -4.07 -2.32
C SER A 142 -8.64 -4.34 -3.67
N GLN A 143 -7.78 -3.44 -4.15
CA GLN A 143 -7.02 -3.64 -5.39
C GLN A 143 -5.95 -4.72 -5.28
N THR A 144 -5.29 -4.82 -4.12
CA THR A 144 -4.33 -5.90 -3.88
C THR A 144 -5.02 -7.26 -3.80
N GLN A 145 -6.23 -7.31 -3.24
CA GLN A 145 -7.04 -8.54 -3.25
C GLN A 145 -7.37 -9.00 -4.68
N LYS A 146 -7.70 -8.06 -5.58
CA LYS A 146 -8.02 -8.35 -6.99
C LYS A 146 -6.78 -8.76 -7.80
N THR A 147 -5.71 -7.98 -7.70
CA THR A 147 -4.51 -8.16 -8.53
C THR A 147 -3.56 -9.23 -7.98
N ARG A 148 -3.58 -9.50 -6.66
CA ARG A 148 -2.66 -10.41 -5.97
C ARG A 148 -3.40 -11.25 -4.90
N PRO A 149 -4.38 -12.10 -5.28
CA PRO A 149 -5.23 -12.82 -4.34
C PRO A 149 -4.45 -13.76 -3.41
N GLN A 150 -3.45 -14.47 -3.94
CA GLN A 150 -2.63 -15.42 -3.18
C GLN A 150 -1.80 -14.74 -2.07
N PHE A 151 -1.22 -13.58 -2.36
CA PHE A 151 -0.51 -12.78 -1.36
C PHE A 151 -1.49 -12.27 -0.29
N TYR A 152 -2.63 -11.74 -0.72
CA TYR A 152 -3.64 -11.19 0.16
C TYR A 152 -4.18 -12.26 1.13
N GLN A 153 -4.47 -13.48 0.65
CA GLN A 153 -4.93 -14.59 1.49
C GLN A 153 -3.89 -14.98 2.55
N ARG A 154 -2.62 -15.11 2.18
CA ARG A 154 -1.52 -15.38 3.13
C ARG A 154 -1.40 -14.29 4.19
N GLN A 155 -1.60 -13.03 3.81
CA GLN A 155 -1.55 -11.92 4.75
C GLN A 155 -2.73 -11.95 5.74
N GLN A 156 -3.94 -12.30 5.28
CA GLN A 156 -5.08 -12.43 6.17
C GLN A 156 -4.91 -13.60 7.12
N SER A 157 -4.44 -14.76 6.66
CA SER A 157 -4.25 -15.94 7.51
C SER A 157 -3.21 -15.69 8.61
N ARG A 158 -2.08 -15.05 8.30
CA ARG A 158 -1.08 -14.63 9.29
C ARG A 158 -1.68 -13.72 10.38
N ARG A 159 -2.51 -12.76 9.97
CA ARG A 159 -3.16 -11.84 10.91
C ARG A 159 -4.21 -12.52 11.77
N GLN A 160 -4.98 -13.44 11.21
CA GLN A 160 -5.94 -14.25 11.96
C GLN A 160 -5.21 -15.12 12.99
N ALA A 161 -4.12 -15.79 12.60
CA ALA A 161 -3.28 -16.57 13.51
C ALA A 161 -2.72 -15.70 14.65
N PHE A 162 -2.20 -14.52 14.35
CA PHE A 162 -1.72 -13.57 15.36
C PHE A 162 -2.84 -13.09 16.29
N SER A 163 -4.01 -12.72 15.74
CA SER A 163 -5.16 -12.30 16.55
C SER A 163 -5.68 -13.42 17.46
N GLY A 164 -5.65 -14.67 16.99
CA GLY A 164 -5.97 -15.86 17.79
C GLY A 164 -4.98 -16.05 18.94
N GLN A 165 -3.67 -15.88 18.69
CA GLN A 165 -2.64 -15.94 19.74
C GLN A 165 -2.81 -14.84 20.79
N VAL A 166 -3.09 -13.60 20.37
CA VAL A 166 -3.34 -12.49 21.29
C VAL A 166 -4.62 -12.73 22.09
N LYS A 167 -5.71 -13.17 21.46
CA LYS A 167 -6.97 -13.50 22.14
C LYS A 167 -6.80 -14.64 23.16
N ASN A 168 -6.01 -15.65 22.83
CA ASN A 168 -5.70 -16.77 23.74
C ASN A 168 -4.79 -16.33 24.91
N ARG A 169 -3.95 -15.31 24.72
CA ARG A 169 -3.10 -14.75 25.78
C ARG A 169 -3.88 -13.76 26.67
N MET A 170 -4.82 -13.02 26.11
CA MET A 170 -5.61 -11.98 26.79
C MET A 170 -6.88 -12.55 27.45
N GLY A 171 -7.41 -13.67 26.95
CA GLY A 171 -8.50 -14.43 27.58
C GLY A 171 -8.11 -15.22 28.84
N ARG A 172 -6.82 -15.17 29.24
CA ARG A 172 -6.34 -15.76 30.52
C ARG A 172 -6.21 -14.73 31.65
N THR A 173 -6.57 -13.47 31.42
CA THR A 173 -6.56 -12.40 32.43
C THR A 173 -7.95 -11.81 32.63
N THR A 174 -8.89 -12.61 33.13
CA THR A 174 -10.04 -12.11 33.91
C THR A 174 -9.74 -12.37 35.37
N SER A 175 -9.22 -11.32 36.03
CA SER A 175 -9.47 -10.95 37.43
C SER A 175 -9.96 -12.05 38.37
N GLY A 176 -9.02 -12.75 39.02
CA GLY A 176 -9.26 -13.36 40.33
C GLY A 176 -9.23 -12.28 41.41
N TRP A 177 -10.30 -11.50 41.52
CA TRP A 177 -10.57 -10.62 42.66
C TRP A 177 -11.96 -10.93 43.21
N GLY A 178 -11.97 -11.63 44.36
CA GLY A 178 -13.06 -11.62 45.33
C GLY A 178 -14.21 -12.60 45.09
N ARG A 179 -14.21 -13.73 45.81
CA ARG A 179 -15.28 -14.15 46.75
C ARG A 179 -14.67 -15.06 47.80
N GLY A 180 -14.10 -14.46 48.85
CA GLY A 180 -13.80 -15.15 50.09
C GLY A 180 -15.11 -15.63 50.72
N ALA A 181 -15.15 -16.92 51.05
CA ALA A 181 -16.20 -17.51 51.85
C ALA A 181 -16.02 -17.04 53.31
N SER A 182 -16.91 -16.18 53.78
CA SER A 182 -17.13 -15.95 55.21
C SER A 182 -18.54 -16.42 55.54
N ARG A 183 -18.62 -17.67 56.01
CA ARG A 183 -19.78 -18.19 56.75
C ARG A 183 -19.72 -17.55 58.14
N PHE A 184 -20.66 -16.67 58.45
CA PHE A 184 -20.90 -16.16 59.79
C PHE A 184 -22.20 -16.78 60.30
N GLY A 185 -22.13 -17.46 61.43
CA GLY A 185 -23.26 -18.16 62.02
C GLY A 185 -24.24 -17.24 62.74
N LYS A 186 -25.47 -17.73 62.87
CA LYS A 186 -26.33 -17.60 64.05
C LYS A 186 -27.38 -18.70 64.00
#